data_AF-A0A925B3Q8-F1
#
_entry.id   AF-A0A925B3Q8-F1
#
_cell.length_a   1.000
_cell.length_b   1.000
_cell.length_c   1.000
_cell.angle_alpha   90.00
_cell.angle_beta   90.00
_cell.angle_gamma   90.00
#
_symmetry.space_group_name_H-M   'P 1'
#
loop_
_entity.id
_entity.type
_entity.pdbx_description
1 polymer ?
#
loop_
_entity_poly.entity_id
_entity_poly.type
_entity_poly.pdbx_seq_one_letter_code
_entity_poly.pdbx_strand_id
1 'polypeptide(L)'
;MKFPRASGVLLHPTSLPNDFGIGDFGSQAFEFVDFLVDAKQSYWQVLPLGQTGYGDSPYQCFSAFAGNILLISPQKLADEGFLSLEEIHNKPDFPIGKVDFGKVIEWKTDLLAKAYERFRLTTSVNLRGSFETFSQQNAVWLDDYALFRAVKFSQGQKSWQEWETGLKLRESKALEIARNQLFDEIQAQKFYQFLFFRQWFEVKDYCKSKNIKIIGDVPIFVALDSCDVWCNPSQFKLNSDGSPKVVAGVPPDYFSKTGQLWGNPIYNWENMRADNFKWWIDRVKFTLQTVDIIRVDHFRGFAASWEVPATDET
;
A
#
# COMPACT_ATOMS: atom_id res chain seq x y z
N MET A 1 11.50 -25.07 0.05
CA MET A 1 12.08 -24.39 1.24
C MET A 1 11.87 -25.31 2.44
N LYS A 2 12.89 -25.59 3.26
CA LYS A 2 12.71 -26.29 4.54
C LYS A 2 12.88 -25.27 5.66
N PHE A 3 11.83 -25.06 6.46
CA PHE A 3 11.90 -24.16 7.61
C PHE A 3 12.48 -24.91 8.81
N PRO A 4 13.49 -24.36 9.51
CA PRO A 4 13.87 -24.90 10.82
C PRO A 4 12.75 -24.65 11.83
N ARG A 5 12.76 -25.39 12.94
CA ARG A 5 11.89 -25.07 14.09
C ARG A 5 12.26 -23.68 14.61
N ALA A 6 11.30 -22.78 14.64
CA ALA A 6 11.46 -21.38 15.05
C ALA A 6 10.09 -20.81 15.48
N SER A 7 10.10 -19.62 16.07
CA SER A 7 8.89 -18.90 16.50
C SER A 7 8.96 -17.43 16.06
N GLY A 8 7.82 -16.76 16.13
CA GLY A 8 7.71 -15.34 15.80
C GLY A 8 6.47 -14.70 16.38
N VAL A 9 6.34 -13.40 16.18
CA VAL A 9 5.21 -12.59 16.65
C VAL A 9 4.51 -11.95 15.46
N LEU A 10 3.18 -11.99 15.46
CA LEU A 10 2.33 -11.20 14.57
C LEU A 10 2.04 -9.85 15.24
N LEU A 11 2.54 -8.77 14.65
CA LEU A 11 2.24 -7.40 15.07
C LEU A 11 2.31 -6.49 13.85
N HIS A 12 1.22 -5.83 13.48
CA HIS A 12 1.28 -4.87 12.37
C HIS A 12 1.94 -3.56 12.85
N PRO A 13 2.75 -2.86 12.01
CA PRO A 13 3.42 -1.63 12.43
C PRO A 13 2.48 -0.55 12.96
N THR A 14 1.23 -0.49 12.51
CA THR A 14 0.23 0.45 13.04
C THR A 14 -0.05 0.28 14.53
N SER A 15 0.26 -0.89 15.09
CA SER A 15 0.06 -1.25 16.50
C SER A 15 1.27 -0.99 17.38
N LEU A 16 2.38 -0.52 16.80
CA LEU A 16 3.54 -0.08 17.59
C LEU A 16 3.15 1.17 18.41
N PRO A 17 3.61 1.27 19.66
CA PRO A 17 3.30 2.41 20.50
C PRO A 17 4.07 3.65 20.01
N ASN A 18 3.42 4.80 19.89
CA ASN A 18 4.07 6.10 19.77
C ASN A 18 3.07 7.23 20.10
N ASP A 19 3.54 8.47 20.07
CA ASP A 19 2.72 9.65 20.37
C ASP A 19 1.98 10.21 19.15
N PHE A 20 2.17 9.63 17.96
CA PHE A 20 1.73 10.17 16.67
C PHE A 20 0.41 9.54 16.15
N GLY A 21 -0.37 8.92 17.03
CA GLY A 21 -1.72 8.42 16.78
C GLY A 21 -1.81 7.09 16.02
N ILE A 22 -0.71 6.66 15.39
CA ILE A 22 -0.57 5.37 14.71
C ILE A 22 0.90 4.94 14.77
N GLY A 23 1.15 3.65 15.03
CA GLY A 23 2.49 3.10 14.96
C GLY A 23 3.13 3.31 13.58
N ASP A 24 4.44 3.52 13.55
CA ASP A 24 5.19 3.90 12.35
C ASP A 24 6.59 3.26 12.32
N PHE A 25 7.41 3.62 11.34
CA PHE A 25 8.78 3.11 11.17
C PHE A 25 9.85 3.89 11.96
N GLY A 26 9.45 4.56 13.04
CA GLY A 26 10.31 5.25 14.01
C GLY A 26 11.01 4.31 14.99
N SER A 27 11.50 4.85 16.11
CA SER A 27 12.34 4.10 17.06
C SER A 27 11.65 2.85 17.61
N GLN A 28 10.33 2.88 17.80
CA GLN A 28 9.59 1.75 18.35
C GLN A 28 9.56 0.52 17.44
N ALA A 29 9.73 0.69 16.12
CA ALA A 29 9.94 -0.45 15.23
C ALA A 29 11.28 -1.14 15.51
N PHE A 30 12.34 -0.39 15.78
CA PHE A 30 13.66 -0.94 16.10
C PHE A 30 13.68 -1.56 17.51
N GLU A 31 13.08 -0.89 18.49
CA GLU A 31 12.91 -1.42 19.85
C GLU A 31 12.11 -2.73 19.84
N PHE A 32 11.07 -2.83 19.00
CA PHE A 32 10.33 -4.08 18.82
C PHE A 32 11.20 -5.21 18.25
N VAL A 33 12.08 -4.91 17.29
CA VAL A 33 13.04 -5.89 16.78
C VAL A 33 14.02 -6.34 17.87
N ASP A 34 14.50 -5.42 18.71
CA ASP A 34 15.34 -5.79 19.86
C ASP A 34 14.59 -6.66 20.87
N PHE A 35 13.33 -6.35 21.15
CA PHE A 35 12.46 -7.20 21.95
C PHE A 35 12.32 -8.61 21.36
N LEU A 36 12.16 -8.75 20.04
CA LEU A 36 12.10 -10.06 19.38
C LEU A 36 13.39 -10.86 19.58
N VAL A 37 14.55 -10.20 19.51
CA VAL A 37 15.87 -10.83 19.75
C VAL A 37 16.00 -11.30 21.19
N ASP A 38 15.61 -10.46 22.15
CA ASP A 38 15.66 -10.78 23.58
C ASP A 38 14.72 -11.95 23.91
N ALA A 39 13.52 -11.95 23.30
CA ALA A 39 12.54 -13.02 23.39
C ALA A 39 12.88 -14.26 22.54
N LYS A 40 14.05 -14.31 21.89
CA LYS A 40 14.52 -15.42 21.04
C LYS A 40 13.58 -15.80 19.90
N GLN A 41 12.86 -14.80 19.36
CA GLN A 41 12.04 -14.95 18.17
C GLN A 41 12.92 -14.89 16.91
N SER A 42 12.44 -15.47 15.81
CA SER A 42 13.13 -15.44 14.51
C SER A 42 12.28 -14.82 13.40
N TYR A 43 10.98 -14.62 13.65
CA TYR A 43 10.07 -14.04 12.68
C TYR A 43 9.26 -12.89 13.26
N TRP A 44 9.07 -11.86 12.43
CA TRP A 44 8.07 -10.82 12.61
C TRP A 44 7.05 -10.93 11.47
N GLN A 45 5.81 -11.25 11.79
CA GLN A 45 4.73 -11.25 10.81
C GLN A 45 3.98 -9.91 10.82
N VAL A 46 3.75 -9.36 9.63
CA VAL A 46 2.96 -8.14 9.41
C VAL A 46 1.76 -8.44 8.51
N LEU A 47 0.69 -7.64 8.65
CA LEU A 47 -0.38 -7.54 7.65
C LEU A 47 0.14 -6.79 6.39
N PRO A 48 -0.63 -6.73 5.29
CA PRO A 48 -0.20 -6.01 4.11
C PRO A 48 0.12 -4.54 4.43
N LEU A 49 1.22 -4.03 3.88
CA LEU A 49 1.72 -2.68 4.17
C LEU A 49 1.24 -1.62 3.17
N GLY A 50 0.25 -1.97 2.35
CA GLY A 50 -0.23 -1.11 1.27
C GLY A 50 -1.09 0.05 1.74
N GLN A 51 -1.16 1.12 0.95
CA GLN A 51 -2.00 2.27 1.26
C GLN A 51 -3.48 1.86 1.29
N THR A 52 -4.10 1.95 2.47
CA THR A 52 -5.49 1.58 2.70
C THR A 52 -6.46 2.56 2.03
N GLY A 53 -7.59 2.02 1.59
CA GLY A 53 -8.76 2.77 1.13
C GLY A 53 -9.83 2.94 2.21
N TYR A 54 -11.09 2.99 1.80
CA TYR A 54 -12.23 3.12 2.71
C TYR A 54 -12.28 1.95 3.71
N GLY A 55 -12.55 2.25 4.97
CA GLY A 55 -12.61 1.27 6.05
C GLY A 55 -11.26 0.82 6.61
N ASP A 56 -10.15 1.41 6.15
CA ASP A 56 -8.80 1.26 6.70
C ASP A 56 -8.27 -0.18 6.73
N SER A 57 -8.88 -1.07 5.94
CA SER A 57 -8.47 -2.47 5.86
C SER A 57 -7.19 -2.61 5.04
N PRO A 58 -6.12 -3.24 5.57
CA PRO A 58 -4.90 -3.52 4.81
C PRO A 58 -5.13 -4.57 3.70
N TYR A 59 -6.32 -5.18 3.61
CA TYR A 59 -6.68 -6.09 2.52
C TYR A 59 -7.42 -5.38 1.38
N GLN A 60 -7.68 -4.07 1.51
CA GLN A 60 -8.31 -3.22 0.49
C GLN A 60 -7.44 -1.99 0.20
N CYS A 61 -6.30 -2.24 -0.42
CA CYS A 61 -5.33 -1.21 -0.75
C CYS A 61 -5.57 -0.58 -2.12
N PHE A 62 -5.16 0.68 -2.28
CA PHE A 62 -5.16 1.38 -3.57
C PHE A 62 -4.11 0.85 -4.55
N SER A 63 -3.15 0.05 -4.09
CA SER A 63 -2.15 -0.59 -4.94
C SER A 63 -1.62 -1.85 -4.26
N ALA A 64 -1.31 -2.87 -5.06
CA ALA A 64 -0.59 -4.05 -4.65
C ALA A 64 0.92 -3.81 -4.45
N PHE A 65 1.42 -2.63 -4.83
CA PHE A 65 2.84 -2.26 -4.81
C PHE A 65 3.12 -1.11 -3.84
N ALA A 66 2.31 -0.04 -3.85
CA ALA A 66 2.57 1.13 -3.03
C ALA A 66 2.44 0.85 -1.52
N GLY A 67 3.24 1.55 -0.71
CA GLY A 67 3.21 1.50 0.74
C GLY A 67 2.27 2.52 1.38
N ASN A 68 1.85 2.24 2.61
CA ASN A 68 0.98 3.10 3.41
C ASN A 68 1.74 4.29 4.00
N ILE A 69 1.48 5.48 3.49
CA ILE A 69 2.16 6.72 3.90
C ILE A 69 1.91 7.05 5.38
N LEU A 70 0.86 6.49 6.00
CA LEU A 70 0.59 6.67 7.43
C LEU A 70 1.63 5.98 8.32
N LEU A 71 2.43 5.05 7.78
CA LEU A 71 3.52 4.38 8.49
C LEU A 71 4.84 5.16 8.43
N ILE A 72 4.88 6.29 7.70
CA ILE A 72 6.04 7.19 7.71
C ILE A 72 6.12 7.86 9.08
N SER A 73 7.30 7.81 9.69
CA SER A 73 7.59 8.37 11.00
C SER A 73 7.81 9.88 10.94
N PRO A 74 6.97 10.69 11.60
CA PRO A 74 7.17 12.15 11.68
C PRO A 74 8.47 12.52 12.38
N GLN A 75 8.89 11.76 13.40
CA GLN A 75 10.14 11.99 14.10
C GLN A 75 11.34 11.91 13.17
N LYS A 76 11.41 10.87 12.33
CA LYS A 76 12.51 10.73 11.35
C LYS A 76 12.50 11.85 10.31
N LEU A 77 11.32 12.31 9.88
CA LEU A 77 11.22 13.47 9.01
C LEU A 77 11.78 14.74 9.68
N ALA A 78 11.57 14.91 10.99
CA ALA A 78 12.16 16.02 11.74
C ALA A 78 13.69 15.88 11.89
N ASP A 79 14.18 14.67 12.22
CA ASP A 79 15.61 14.38 12.36
C ASP A 79 16.38 14.65 11.05
N GLU A 80 15.73 14.44 9.91
CA GLU A 80 16.28 14.69 8.58
C GLU A 80 16.07 16.13 8.07
N GLY A 81 15.41 16.99 8.86
CA GLY A 81 15.15 18.39 8.52
C GLY A 81 14.02 18.62 7.51
N PHE A 82 13.18 17.61 7.24
CA PHE A 82 11.95 17.78 6.46
C PHE A 82 10.80 18.40 7.28
N LEU A 83 10.87 18.32 8.61
CA LEU A 83 9.91 18.92 9.53
C LEU A 83 10.67 19.57 10.70
N SER A 84 10.02 20.51 11.40
CA SER A 84 10.51 20.96 12.70
C SER A 84 9.92 20.11 13.83
N LEU A 85 10.57 20.11 15.00
CA LEU A 85 10.01 19.47 16.20
C LEU A 85 8.68 20.12 16.62
N GLU A 86 8.51 21.42 16.41
CA GLU A 86 7.26 22.12 16.70
C GLU A 86 6.11 21.62 15.83
N GLU A 87 6.35 21.39 14.53
CA GLU A 87 5.33 20.87 13.61
C GLU A 87 4.83 19.47 14.01
N ILE A 88 5.73 18.60 14.46
CA ILE A 88 5.34 17.24 14.89
C ILE A 88 4.75 17.22 16.30
N HIS A 89 5.09 18.19 17.17
CA HIS A 89 4.51 18.32 18.51
C HIS A 89 3.15 19.01 18.48
N ASN A 90 2.86 19.83 17.47
CA ASN A 90 1.53 20.38 17.21
C ASN A 90 0.60 19.33 16.57
N LYS A 91 0.45 18.20 17.26
CA LYS A 91 -0.37 17.07 16.85
C LYS A 91 -1.76 17.15 17.49
N PRO A 92 -2.80 16.60 16.83
CA PRO A 92 -4.09 16.39 17.45
C PRO A 92 -4.00 15.54 18.73
N ASP A 93 -5.01 15.67 19.58
CA ASP A 93 -5.19 14.72 20.67
C ASP A 93 -5.66 13.38 20.10
N PHE A 94 -4.78 12.38 20.19
CA PHE A 94 -4.98 11.03 19.68
C PHE A 94 -5.28 10.08 20.85
N PRO A 95 -6.27 9.19 20.70
CA PRO A 95 -6.58 8.21 21.74
C PRO A 95 -5.43 7.21 21.93
N ILE A 96 -5.18 6.83 23.19
CA ILE A 96 -4.19 5.78 23.52
C ILE A 96 -4.79 4.40 23.23
N GLY A 97 -4.00 3.52 22.61
CA GLY A 97 -4.37 2.11 22.40
C GLY A 97 -5.33 1.84 21.24
N LYS A 98 -5.77 2.86 20.51
CA LYS A 98 -6.58 2.73 19.29
C LYS A 98 -6.21 3.81 18.28
N VAL A 99 -6.20 3.47 17.01
CA VAL A 99 -5.99 4.44 15.91
C VAL A 99 -7.29 5.16 15.59
N ASP A 100 -7.25 6.50 15.60
CA ASP A 100 -8.28 7.37 15.01
C ASP A 100 -7.85 7.73 13.59
N PHE A 101 -8.20 6.88 12.62
CA PHE A 101 -7.74 7.00 11.24
C PHE A 101 -8.10 8.34 10.59
N GLY A 102 -9.28 8.90 10.90
CA GLY A 102 -9.70 10.19 10.34
C GLY A 102 -8.73 11.31 10.69
N LYS A 103 -8.43 11.48 11.98
CA LYS A 103 -7.47 12.48 12.45
C LYS A 103 -6.05 12.21 11.96
N VAL A 104 -5.63 10.93 11.96
CA VAL A 104 -4.28 10.53 11.55
C VAL A 104 -4.06 10.80 10.06
N ILE A 105 -5.04 10.48 9.20
CA ILE A 105 -4.97 10.71 7.76
C ILE A 105 -4.82 12.21 7.47
N GLU A 106 -5.66 13.05 8.07
CA GLU A 106 -5.61 14.50 7.88
C GLU A 106 -4.26 15.07 8.31
N TRP A 107 -3.84 14.76 9.54
CA TRP A 107 -2.61 15.30 10.11
C TRP A 107 -1.34 14.80 9.40
N LYS A 108 -1.20 13.49 9.14
CA LYS A 108 -0.02 12.96 8.44
C LYS A 108 0.05 13.43 6.98
N THR A 109 -1.09 13.64 6.33
CA THR A 109 -1.10 14.19 4.95
C THR A 109 -0.59 15.63 4.93
N ASP A 110 -1.00 16.47 5.88
CA ASP A 110 -0.49 17.85 6.02
C ASP A 110 1.02 17.88 6.28
N LEU A 111 1.51 17.03 7.19
CA LEU A 111 2.95 16.91 7.44
C LEU A 111 3.74 16.48 6.21
N LEU A 112 3.22 15.50 5.45
CA LEU A 112 3.87 15.04 4.23
C LEU A 112 3.91 16.12 3.15
N ALA A 113 2.85 16.92 3.02
CA ALA A 113 2.83 18.06 2.11
C ALA A 113 3.92 19.09 2.47
N LYS A 114 4.06 19.43 3.76
CA LYS A 114 5.15 20.31 4.24
C LYS A 114 6.53 19.72 3.97
N ALA A 115 6.71 18.42 4.23
CA ALA A 115 7.96 17.72 3.94
C ALA A 115 8.30 17.77 2.44
N TYR A 116 7.31 17.61 1.56
CA TYR A 116 7.50 17.71 0.12
C TYR A 116 7.88 19.13 -0.32
N GLU A 117 7.27 20.17 0.23
CA GLU A 117 7.68 21.55 -0.07
C GLU A 117 9.14 21.82 0.31
N ARG A 118 9.60 21.31 1.47
CA ARG A 118 11.03 21.39 1.83
C ARG A 118 11.92 20.56 0.91
N PHE A 119 11.45 19.39 0.47
CA PHE A 119 12.15 18.60 -0.55
C PHE A 119 12.29 19.36 -1.87
N ARG A 120 11.24 20.04 -2.36
CA ARG A 120 11.30 20.83 -3.60
C ARG A 120 12.37 21.92 -3.54
N LEU A 121 12.55 22.52 -2.37
CA LEU A 121 13.53 23.58 -2.12
C LEU A 121 14.94 23.05 -1.79
N THR A 122 15.10 21.76 -1.53
CA THR A 122 16.40 21.20 -1.15
C THR A 122 17.41 21.31 -2.28
N THR A 123 18.66 21.63 -1.96
CA THR A 123 19.79 21.62 -2.90
C THR A 123 20.68 20.38 -2.71
N SER A 124 20.27 19.45 -1.83
CA SER A 124 21.01 18.22 -1.57
C SER A 124 21.02 17.30 -2.79
N VAL A 125 22.17 17.22 -3.44
CA VAL A 125 22.40 16.37 -4.63
C VAL A 125 22.17 14.90 -4.31
N ASN A 126 22.63 14.44 -3.14
CA ASN A 126 22.48 13.04 -2.73
C ASN A 126 21.02 12.64 -2.53
N LEU A 127 20.24 13.53 -1.89
CA LEU A 127 18.82 13.27 -1.62
C LEU A 127 18.01 13.27 -2.92
N ARG A 128 18.23 14.25 -3.80
CA ARG A 128 17.60 14.30 -5.13
C ARG A 128 17.98 13.10 -5.99
N GLY A 129 19.26 12.74 -6.03
CA GLY A 129 19.73 11.56 -6.77
C GLY A 129 19.15 10.24 -6.25
N SER A 130 18.97 10.11 -4.92
CA SER A 130 18.32 8.94 -4.33
C SER A 130 16.83 8.85 -4.69
N PHE A 131 16.12 9.99 -4.66
CA PHE A 131 14.72 10.08 -5.09
C PHE A 131 14.55 9.75 -6.57
N GLU A 132 15.41 10.30 -7.44
CA GLU A 132 15.40 10.02 -8.88
C GLU A 132 15.70 8.55 -9.17
N THR A 133 16.71 7.98 -8.50
CA THR A 133 17.04 6.55 -8.61
C THR A 133 15.87 5.67 -8.20
N PHE A 134 15.26 5.96 -7.05
CA PHE A 134 14.07 5.25 -6.59
C PHE A 134 12.94 5.35 -7.62
N SER A 135 12.69 6.55 -8.13
CA SER A 135 11.62 6.80 -9.11
C SER A 135 11.84 6.03 -10.41
N GLN A 136 13.07 6.00 -10.92
CA GLN A 136 13.43 5.27 -12.14
C GLN A 136 13.33 3.76 -11.94
N GLN A 137 13.85 3.23 -10.81
CA GLN A 137 13.81 1.79 -10.52
C GLN A 137 12.38 1.26 -10.34
N ASN A 138 11.45 2.12 -9.90
CA ASN A 138 10.07 1.75 -9.60
C ASN A 138 9.05 2.27 -10.64
N ALA A 139 9.50 2.88 -11.73
CA ALA A 139 8.64 3.57 -12.70
C ALA A 139 7.47 2.72 -13.22
N VAL A 140 7.68 1.40 -13.37
CA VAL A 140 6.68 0.43 -13.84
C VAL A 140 5.35 0.48 -13.06
N TRP A 141 5.41 0.68 -11.74
CA TRP A 141 4.22 0.77 -10.91
C TRP A 141 4.03 2.18 -10.33
N LEU A 142 5.12 2.88 -10.05
CA LEU A 142 5.09 4.16 -9.34
C LEU A 142 4.50 5.29 -10.18
N ASP A 143 4.77 5.33 -11.49
CA ASP A 143 4.26 6.40 -12.37
C ASP A 143 2.74 6.35 -12.53
N ASP A 144 2.20 5.13 -12.59
CA ASP A 144 0.78 4.88 -12.65
C ASP A 144 0.12 5.10 -11.30
N TYR A 145 0.72 4.63 -10.21
CA TYR A 145 0.22 4.87 -8.85
C TYR A 145 0.17 6.35 -8.49
N ALA A 146 1.25 7.09 -8.79
CA ALA A 146 1.31 8.51 -8.51
C ALA A 146 0.26 9.30 -9.31
N LEU A 147 0.05 8.97 -10.59
CA LEU A 147 -1.04 9.57 -11.36
C LEU A 147 -2.41 9.19 -10.80
N PHE A 148 -2.64 7.91 -10.49
CA PHE A 148 -3.89 7.43 -9.90
C PHE A 148 -4.22 8.23 -8.63
N ARG A 149 -3.26 8.39 -7.72
CA ARG A 149 -3.43 9.14 -6.48
C ARG A 149 -3.65 10.64 -6.72
N ALA A 150 -2.93 11.24 -7.67
CA ALA A 150 -3.08 12.65 -8.00
C ALA A 150 -4.47 12.95 -8.58
N VAL A 151 -4.95 12.12 -9.51
CA VAL A 151 -6.31 12.25 -10.06
C VAL A 151 -7.35 11.99 -8.98
N LYS A 152 -7.15 10.96 -8.14
CA LYS A 152 -8.05 10.67 -7.03
C LYS A 152 -8.15 11.86 -6.06
N PHE A 153 -7.03 12.50 -5.75
CA PHE A 153 -6.98 13.69 -4.91
C PHE A 153 -7.74 14.87 -5.55
N SER A 154 -7.49 15.18 -6.83
CA SER A 154 -8.18 16.27 -7.53
C SER A 154 -9.69 16.04 -7.69
N GLN A 155 -10.13 14.79 -7.64
CA GLN A 155 -11.54 14.38 -7.69
C GLN A 155 -12.19 14.22 -6.31
N GLY A 156 -11.54 14.67 -5.22
CA GLY A 156 -12.10 14.62 -3.87
C GLY A 156 -12.20 13.19 -3.31
N GLN A 157 -11.21 12.34 -3.61
CA GLN A 157 -11.10 10.95 -3.16
C GLN A 157 -12.15 9.98 -3.73
N LYS A 158 -12.91 10.38 -4.77
CA LYS A 158 -13.86 9.50 -5.48
C LYS A 158 -13.20 8.27 -6.09
N SER A 159 -13.96 7.20 -6.25
CA SER A 159 -13.45 6.01 -6.93
C SER A 159 -13.15 6.33 -8.40
N TRP A 160 -12.15 5.65 -8.98
CA TRP A 160 -11.89 5.78 -10.42
C TRP A 160 -13.09 5.38 -11.30
N GLN A 161 -14.02 4.59 -10.74
CA GLN A 161 -15.29 4.25 -11.39
C GLN A 161 -16.17 5.47 -11.68
N GLU A 162 -15.99 6.55 -10.92
CA GLU A 162 -16.77 7.80 -10.97
C GLU A 162 -16.05 8.92 -11.71
N TRP A 163 -14.84 8.67 -12.23
CA TRP A 163 -14.11 9.68 -12.99
C TRP A 163 -14.72 9.90 -14.37
N GLU A 164 -14.42 11.05 -14.97
CA GLU A 164 -14.77 11.32 -16.36
C GLU A 164 -14.22 10.22 -17.29
N THR A 165 -14.99 9.87 -18.31
CA THR A 165 -14.74 8.72 -19.20
C THR A 165 -13.30 8.67 -19.71
N GLY A 166 -12.72 9.80 -20.12
CA GLY A 166 -11.34 9.85 -20.63
C GLY A 166 -10.30 9.41 -19.59
N LEU A 167 -10.46 9.79 -18.32
CA LEU A 167 -9.58 9.35 -17.23
C LEU A 167 -9.90 7.91 -16.80
N LYS A 168 -11.19 7.58 -16.68
CA LYS A 168 -11.67 6.25 -16.32
C LYS A 168 -11.15 5.16 -17.28
N LEU A 169 -11.25 5.41 -18.58
CA LEU A 169 -10.82 4.49 -19.64
C LEU A 169 -9.38 4.72 -20.11
N ARG A 170 -8.64 5.62 -19.43
CA ARG A 170 -7.21 5.89 -19.69
C ARG A 170 -6.91 6.31 -21.14
N GLU A 171 -7.76 7.16 -21.70
CA GLU A 171 -7.52 7.75 -23.02
C GLU A 171 -6.23 8.59 -22.99
N SER A 172 -5.32 8.36 -23.94
CA SER A 172 -3.97 8.95 -23.92
C SER A 172 -3.98 10.47 -23.75
N LYS A 173 -4.90 11.17 -24.42
CA LYS A 173 -5.03 12.63 -24.34
C LYS A 173 -5.48 13.09 -22.94
N ALA A 174 -6.43 12.39 -22.33
CA ALA A 174 -6.91 12.72 -20.98
C ALA A 174 -5.79 12.49 -19.94
N LEU A 175 -5.04 11.39 -20.09
CA LEU A 175 -3.89 11.12 -19.22
C LEU A 175 -2.78 12.14 -19.38
N GLU A 176 -2.47 12.58 -20.60
CA GLU A 176 -1.46 13.61 -20.85
C GLU A 176 -1.85 14.96 -20.22
N ILE A 177 -3.10 15.37 -20.39
CA ILE A 177 -3.65 16.57 -19.74
C ILE A 177 -3.52 16.46 -18.21
N ALA A 178 -3.92 15.33 -17.63
CA ALA A 178 -3.82 15.11 -16.19
C ALA A 178 -2.37 15.12 -15.70
N ARG A 179 -1.43 14.50 -16.44
CA ARG A 179 0.00 14.50 -16.08
C ARG A 179 0.59 15.91 -16.05
N ASN A 180 0.19 16.77 -17.00
CA ASN A 180 0.64 18.14 -17.05
C ASN A 180 0.01 19.00 -15.94
N GLN A 181 -1.30 18.89 -15.74
CA GLN A 181 -2.03 19.68 -14.74
C GLN A 181 -1.71 19.28 -13.30
N LEU A 182 -1.45 18.00 -13.06
CA LEU A 182 -1.23 17.44 -11.73
C LEU A 182 0.25 17.10 -11.48
N PHE A 183 1.18 17.69 -12.24
CA PHE A 183 2.61 17.34 -12.18
C PHE A 183 3.17 17.41 -10.75
N ASP A 184 2.94 18.52 -10.04
CA ASP A 184 3.46 18.72 -8.68
C ASP A 184 2.89 17.67 -7.70
N GLU A 185 1.60 17.35 -7.81
CA GLU A 185 0.97 16.32 -6.98
C GLU A 185 1.50 14.91 -7.31
N ILE A 186 1.72 14.60 -8.59
CA ILE A 186 2.35 13.34 -9.01
C ILE A 186 3.73 13.20 -8.37
N GLN A 187 4.53 14.27 -8.40
CA GLN A 187 5.86 14.27 -7.78
C GLN A 187 5.77 14.12 -6.25
N ALA A 188 4.78 14.75 -5.59
CA ALA A 188 4.52 14.57 -4.17
C ALA A 188 4.20 13.11 -3.82
N GLN A 189 3.30 12.47 -4.57
CA GLN A 189 2.95 11.07 -4.37
C GLN A 189 4.15 10.12 -4.55
N LYS A 190 5.02 10.42 -5.53
CA LYS A 190 6.30 9.70 -5.69
C LYS A 190 7.21 9.88 -4.48
N PHE A 191 7.32 11.11 -4.00
CA PHE A 191 8.15 11.44 -2.84
C PHE A 191 7.66 10.73 -1.57
N TYR A 192 6.35 10.64 -1.35
CA TYR A 192 5.80 9.90 -0.21
C TYR A 192 6.15 8.40 -0.27
N GLN A 193 6.09 7.79 -1.46
CA GLN A 193 6.52 6.41 -1.63
C GLN A 193 8.03 6.24 -1.41
N PHE A 194 8.85 7.19 -1.89
CA PHE A 194 10.28 7.20 -1.61
C PHE A 194 10.56 7.22 -0.09
N LEU A 195 9.90 8.11 0.66
CA LEU A 195 10.02 8.19 2.11
C LEU A 195 9.60 6.89 2.79
N PHE A 196 8.46 6.33 2.40
CA PHE A 196 7.95 5.06 2.92
C PHE A 196 8.98 3.94 2.75
N PHE A 197 9.44 3.70 1.52
CA PHE A 197 10.34 2.58 1.24
C PHE A 197 11.70 2.78 1.88
N ARG A 198 12.22 4.01 1.93
CA ARG A 198 13.47 4.30 2.63
C ARG A 198 13.37 3.93 4.12
N GLN A 199 12.32 4.38 4.82
CA GLN A 199 12.15 4.04 6.23
C GLN A 199 11.86 2.56 6.46
N TRP A 200 11.05 1.93 5.60
CA TRP A 200 10.78 0.49 5.72
C TRP A 200 12.03 -0.36 5.50
N PHE A 201 12.86 -0.01 4.51
CA PHE A 201 14.10 -0.76 4.25
C PHE A 201 15.12 -0.61 5.38
N GLU A 202 15.17 0.52 6.08
CA GLU A 202 15.99 0.64 7.29
C GLU A 202 15.53 -0.34 8.38
N VAL A 203 14.22 -0.47 8.61
CA VAL A 203 13.66 -1.45 9.55
C VAL A 203 13.96 -2.89 9.11
N LYS A 204 13.79 -3.18 7.82
CA LYS A 204 14.08 -4.51 7.24
C LYS A 204 15.56 -4.87 7.35
N ASP A 205 16.46 -3.93 7.05
CA ASP A 205 17.90 -4.14 7.17
C ASP A 205 18.32 -4.33 8.63
N TYR A 206 17.67 -3.63 9.57
CA TYR A 206 17.86 -3.88 10.99
C TYR A 206 17.41 -5.28 11.39
N CYS A 207 16.21 -5.71 10.99
CA CYS A 207 15.73 -7.08 11.19
C CYS A 207 16.75 -8.10 10.69
N LYS A 208 17.25 -7.91 9.45
CA LYS A 208 18.25 -8.77 8.84
C LYS A 208 19.55 -8.81 9.65
N SER A 209 20.04 -7.66 10.13
CA SER A 209 21.24 -7.58 10.97
C SER A 209 21.10 -8.35 12.30
N LYS A 210 19.86 -8.50 12.78
CA LYS A 210 19.49 -9.23 14.00
C LYS A 210 19.04 -10.67 13.74
N ASN A 211 19.12 -11.15 12.49
CA ASN A 211 18.61 -12.46 12.06
C ASN A 211 17.10 -12.66 12.28
N ILE A 212 16.32 -11.58 12.28
CA ILE A 212 14.85 -11.60 12.27
C ILE A 212 14.38 -11.55 10.82
N LYS A 213 13.51 -12.48 10.42
CA LYS A 213 12.88 -12.50 9.09
C LYS A 213 11.48 -11.93 9.14
N ILE A 214 11.09 -11.21 8.11
CA ILE A 214 9.76 -10.62 7.99
C ILE A 214 8.86 -11.51 7.15
N ILE A 215 7.71 -11.89 7.72
CA ILE A 215 6.63 -12.56 7.01
C ILE A 215 5.62 -11.47 6.62
N GLY A 216 5.58 -11.13 5.34
CA GLY A 216 4.54 -10.27 4.78
C GLY A 216 3.29 -11.05 4.42
N ASP A 217 2.30 -10.31 3.95
CA ASP A 217 1.00 -10.84 3.60
C ASP A 217 0.48 -10.20 2.31
N VAL A 218 -0.10 -11.02 1.45
CA VAL A 218 -0.61 -10.63 0.13
C VAL A 218 -2.05 -11.14 -0.01
N PRO A 219 -3.04 -10.23 -0.02
CA PRO A 219 -4.42 -10.58 -0.37
C PRO A 219 -4.45 -11.17 -1.78
N ILE A 220 -5.15 -12.29 -2.01
CA ILE A 220 -5.22 -12.84 -3.36
C ILE A 220 -5.82 -11.83 -4.34
N PHE A 221 -6.95 -11.21 -3.98
CA PHE A 221 -7.60 -10.18 -4.80
C PHE A 221 -7.13 -8.78 -4.44
N VAL A 222 -7.28 -7.85 -5.37
CA VAL A 222 -7.06 -6.41 -5.15
C VAL A 222 -8.39 -5.69 -5.00
N ALA A 223 -8.40 -4.47 -4.44
CA ALA A 223 -9.62 -3.66 -4.37
C ALA A 223 -10.06 -3.23 -5.78
N LEU A 224 -11.37 -3.10 -6.02
CA LEU A 224 -11.88 -2.52 -7.27
C LEU A 224 -11.33 -1.11 -7.48
N ASP A 225 -11.45 -0.27 -6.46
CA ASP A 225 -10.91 1.08 -6.45
C ASP A 225 -9.40 1.06 -6.18
N SER A 226 -8.62 0.58 -7.13
CA SER A 226 -7.16 0.52 -7.06
C SER A 226 -6.51 0.91 -8.38
N CYS A 227 -5.27 1.38 -8.28
CA CYS A 227 -4.39 1.60 -9.42
C CYS A 227 -4.18 0.31 -10.22
N ASP A 228 -4.16 -0.86 -9.56
CA ASP A 228 -3.92 -2.14 -10.24
C ASP A 228 -5.02 -2.44 -11.25
N VAL A 229 -6.29 -2.25 -10.85
CA VAL A 229 -7.45 -2.51 -11.72
C VAL A 229 -7.58 -1.42 -12.78
N TRP A 230 -7.44 -0.16 -12.39
CA TRP A 230 -7.52 0.97 -13.31
C TRP A 230 -6.48 0.87 -14.44
N CYS A 231 -5.23 0.51 -14.11
CA CYS A 231 -4.15 0.43 -15.10
C CYS A 231 -4.12 -0.86 -15.90
N ASN A 232 -4.70 -1.95 -15.38
CA ASN A 232 -4.63 -3.28 -16.00
C ASN A 232 -6.03 -3.89 -16.20
N PRO A 233 -7.02 -3.18 -16.80
CA PRO A 233 -8.41 -3.62 -16.82
C PRO A 233 -8.61 -4.98 -17.52
N SER A 234 -7.76 -5.31 -18.50
CA SER A 234 -7.80 -6.60 -19.20
C SER A 234 -7.45 -7.80 -18.31
N GLN A 235 -6.75 -7.58 -17.19
CA GLN A 235 -6.40 -8.62 -16.23
C GLN A 235 -7.57 -9.00 -15.31
N PHE A 236 -8.71 -8.30 -15.43
CA PHE A 236 -9.89 -8.47 -14.59
C PHE A 236 -11.15 -8.71 -15.43
N LYS A 237 -12.16 -9.36 -14.85
CA LYS A 237 -13.46 -9.59 -15.48
C LYS A 237 -14.32 -8.34 -15.39
N LEU A 238 -14.03 -7.35 -16.24
CA LEU A 238 -14.76 -6.08 -16.31
C LEU A 238 -15.63 -5.97 -17.57
N ASN A 239 -16.67 -5.14 -17.49
CA ASN A 239 -17.42 -4.62 -18.63
C ASN A 239 -16.58 -3.58 -19.39
N SER A 240 -17.04 -3.22 -20.60
CA SER A 240 -16.35 -2.22 -21.44
C SER A 240 -16.29 -0.83 -20.81
N ASP A 241 -17.22 -0.53 -19.89
CA ASP A 241 -17.25 0.72 -19.12
C ASP A 241 -16.38 0.67 -17.85
N GLY A 242 -15.67 -0.44 -17.61
CA GLY A 242 -14.81 -0.64 -16.44
C GLY A 242 -15.51 -1.18 -15.19
N SER A 243 -16.84 -1.33 -15.18
CA SER A 243 -17.56 -1.93 -14.04
C SER A 243 -17.28 -3.44 -13.92
N PRO A 244 -17.29 -4.05 -12.72
CA PRO A 244 -17.07 -5.49 -12.57
C PRO A 244 -18.24 -6.29 -13.19
N LYS A 245 -17.93 -7.36 -13.92
CA LYS A 245 -18.93 -8.35 -14.38
C LYS A 245 -19.34 -9.28 -13.24
N VAL A 246 -18.33 -9.73 -12.52
CA VAL A 246 -18.44 -10.60 -11.35
C VAL A 246 -17.49 -10.10 -10.28
N VAL A 247 -17.84 -10.38 -9.04
CA VAL A 247 -17.07 -10.04 -7.86
C VAL A 247 -16.75 -11.27 -7.01
N ALA A 248 -15.75 -11.13 -6.17
CA ALA A 248 -15.32 -12.17 -5.25
C ALA A 248 -16.27 -12.29 -4.05
N GLY A 249 -16.37 -13.52 -3.57
CA GLY A 249 -17.04 -13.86 -2.33
C GLY A 249 -16.73 -15.30 -1.93
N VAL A 250 -17.49 -15.80 -0.96
CA VAL A 250 -17.55 -17.22 -0.62
C VAL A 250 -19.00 -17.65 -0.52
N PRO A 251 -19.34 -18.87 -0.99
CA PRO A 251 -20.71 -19.36 -0.95
C PRO A 251 -21.18 -19.56 0.50
N PRO A 252 -22.49 -19.71 0.71
CA PRO A 252 -23.02 -20.22 1.97
C PRO A 252 -22.33 -21.52 2.39
N ASP A 253 -22.07 -21.63 3.68
CA ASP A 253 -21.54 -22.84 4.30
C ASP A 253 -22.21 -23.08 5.67
N TYR A 254 -21.74 -24.08 6.39
CA TYR A 254 -22.27 -24.44 7.70
C TYR A 254 -21.98 -23.39 8.78
N PHE A 255 -21.11 -22.40 8.52
CA PHE A 255 -20.83 -21.26 9.40
C PHE A 255 -21.57 -19.97 8.98
N SER A 256 -21.84 -19.76 7.69
CA SER A 256 -22.59 -18.60 7.17
C SER A 256 -23.70 -19.02 6.22
N LYS A 257 -24.96 -18.73 6.58
CA LYS A 257 -26.15 -19.03 5.76
C LYS A 257 -26.21 -18.26 4.44
N THR A 258 -25.57 -17.09 4.36
CA THR A 258 -25.59 -16.22 3.18
C THR A 258 -24.24 -16.18 2.46
N GLY A 259 -23.22 -16.87 2.97
CA GLY A 259 -21.86 -16.71 2.47
C GLY A 259 -21.30 -15.34 2.83
N GLN A 260 -20.41 -14.80 1.98
CA GLN A 260 -19.87 -13.45 2.10
C GLN A 260 -19.64 -12.87 0.72
N LEU A 261 -20.10 -11.63 0.50
CA LEU A 261 -19.81 -10.85 -0.69
C LEU A 261 -18.67 -9.88 -0.37
N TRP A 262 -17.51 -10.04 -1.03
CA TRP A 262 -16.33 -9.21 -0.75
C TRP A 262 -16.21 -8.02 -1.70
N GLY A 263 -16.78 -8.11 -2.90
CA GLY A 263 -16.83 -7.00 -3.86
C GLY A 263 -15.55 -6.78 -4.67
N ASN A 264 -14.47 -7.54 -4.42
CA ASN A 264 -13.26 -7.45 -5.23
C ASN A 264 -13.51 -7.91 -6.67
N PRO A 265 -12.90 -7.28 -7.70
CA PRO A 265 -12.97 -7.79 -9.06
C PRO A 265 -12.21 -9.12 -9.17
N ILE A 266 -12.76 -10.03 -9.96
CA ILE A 266 -12.13 -11.32 -10.23
C ILE A 266 -11.15 -11.21 -11.39
N TYR A 267 -10.03 -11.92 -11.29
CA TYR A 267 -9.04 -12.02 -12.34
C TYR A 267 -9.58 -12.69 -13.62
N ASN A 268 -9.17 -12.16 -14.77
CA ASN A 268 -9.27 -12.88 -16.03
C ASN A 268 -8.04 -13.79 -16.18
N TRP A 269 -8.10 -14.98 -15.59
CA TRP A 269 -7.00 -15.95 -15.61
C TRP A 269 -6.57 -16.39 -17.02
N GLU A 270 -7.45 -16.31 -18.02
CA GLU A 270 -7.10 -16.60 -19.41
C GLU A 270 -6.18 -15.51 -19.98
N ASN A 271 -6.53 -14.24 -19.77
CA ASN A 271 -5.68 -13.11 -20.17
C ASN A 271 -4.35 -13.11 -19.42
N MET A 272 -4.36 -13.37 -18.11
CA MET A 272 -3.13 -13.53 -17.33
C MET A 272 -2.29 -14.70 -17.86
N ARG A 273 -2.89 -15.82 -18.24
CA ARG A 273 -2.13 -16.93 -18.82
C ARG A 273 -1.51 -16.54 -20.17
N ALA A 274 -2.22 -15.76 -20.98
CA ALA A 274 -1.75 -15.33 -22.29
C ALA A 274 -0.49 -14.44 -22.23
N ASP A 275 -0.30 -13.68 -21.15
CA ASP A 275 0.91 -12.88 -20.91
C ASP A 275 1.95 -13.54 -19.98
N ASN A 276 1.80 -14.84 -19.72
CA ASN A 276 2.63 -15.63 -18.80
C ASN A 276 2.60 -15.14 -17.34
N PHE A 277 1.43 -14.68 -16.89
CA PHE A 277 1.16 -14.23 -15.52
C PHE A 277 2.02 -13.05 -15.10
N LYS A 278 2.33 -12.16 -16.05
CA LYS A 278 3.32 -11.08 -15.85
C LYS A 278 3.01 -10.23 -14.62
N TRP A 279 1.76 -9.79 -14.46
CA TRP A 279 1.35 -8.96 -13.33
C TRP A 279 1.57 -9.65 -11.98
N TRP A 280 1.23 -10.94 -11.87
CA TRP A 280 1.45 -11.73 -10.65
C TRP A 280 2.93 -11.96 -10.36
N ILE A 281 3.73 -12.22 -11.39
CA ILE A 281 5.18 -12.37 -11.25
C ILE A 281 5.80 -11.06 -10.74
N ASP A 282 5.41 -9.92 -11.31
CA ASP A 282 5.91 -8.61 -10.90
C ASP A 282 5.49 -8.29 -9.46
N ARG A 283 4.23 -8.58 -9.09
CA ARG A 283 3.73 -8.44 -7.71
C ARG A 283 4.57 -9.26 -6.72
N VAL A 284 4.76 -10.55 -6.98
CA VAL A 284 5.54 -11.44 -6.08
C VAL A 284 7.00 -10.99 -6.00
N LYS A 285 7.63 -10.65 -7.13
CA LYS A 285 9.01 -10.13 -7.16
C LYS A 285 9.14 -8.88 -6.30
N PHE A 286 8.24 -7.93 -6.47
CA PHE A 286 8.25 -6.70 -5.70
C PHE A 286 8.02 -6.96 -4.20
N THR A 287 7.03 -7.77 -3.84
CA THR A 287 6.79 -8.11 -2.42
C THR A 287 7.99 -8.81 -1.78
N LEU A 288 8.70 -9.69 -2.49
CA LEU A 288 9.94 -10.30 -1.96
C LEU A 288 11.11 -9.31 -1.81
N GLN A 289 11.03 -8.12 -2.40
CA GLN A 289 11.97 -7.04 -2.08
C GLN A 289 11.65 -6.42 -0.72
N THR A 290 10.37 -6.41 -0.30
CA THR A 290 9.91 -5.74 0.93
C THR A 290 9.87 -6.67 2.14
N VAL A 291 9.72 -7.98 1.95
CA VAL A 291 9.69 -9.00 3.02
C VAL A 291 10.48 -10.24 2.65
N ASP A 292 10.73 -11.15 3.60
CA ASP A 292 11.50 -12.38 3.36
C ASP A 292 10.63 -13.57 2.98
N ILE A 293 9.38 -13.60 3.46
CA ILE A 293 8.40 -14.66 3.24
C ILE A 293 7.05 -14.02 2.95
N ILE A 294 6.30 -14.58 2.01
CA ILE A 294 4.95 -14.12 1.68
C ILE A 294 3.94 -15.15 2.15
N ARG A 295 3.03 -14.74 3.03
CA ARG A 295 1.73 -15.39 3.19
C ARG A 295 0.83 -14.94 2.05
N VAL A 296 0.19 -15.88 1.36
CA VAL A 296 -0.85 -15.54 0.38
C VAL A 296 -2.20 -15.88 1.00
N ASP A 297 -2.97 -14.84 1.29
CA ASP A 297 -4.32 -14.97 1.81
C ASP A 297 -5.26 -15.60 0.77
N HIS A 298 -6.25 -16.33 1.26
CA HIS A 298 -7.21 -17.09 0.43
C HIS A 298 -6.55 -17.91 -0.70
N PHE A 299 -5.42 -18.58 -0.40
CA PHE A 299 -4.63 -19.36 -1.36
C PHE A 299 -5.44 -20.33 -2.22
N ARG A 300 -6.54 -20.87 -1.67
CA ARG A 300 -7.46 -21.78 -2.38
C ARG A 300 -8.05 -21.17 -3.65
N GLY A 301 -8.10 -19.84 -3.73
CA GLY A 301 -8.53 -19.08 -4.90
C GLY A 301 -7.71 -19.33 -6.17
N PHE A 302 -6.45 -19.80 -6.05
CA PHE A 302 -5.66 -20.22 -7.22
C PHE A 302 -6.12 -21.56 -7.81
N ALA A 303 -6.76 -22.41 -7.01
CA ALA A 303 -7.34 -23.65 -7.49
C ALA A 303 -8.75 -23.42 -8.04
N ALA A 304 -9.58 -22.66 -7.30
CA ALA A 304 -10.87 -22.17 -7.75
C ALA A 304 -11.31 -20.97 -6.91
N SER A 305 -11.94 -19.98 -7.53
CA SER A 305 -12.57 -18.84 -6.85
C SER A 305 -14.09 -18.88 -7.06
N TRP A 306 -14.84 -18.43 -6.06
CA TRP A 306 -16.29 -18.25 -6.19
C TRP A 306 -16.56 -16.91 -6.87
N GLU A 307 -17.40 -16.92 -7.90
CA GLU A 307 -17.76 -15.75 -8.70
C GLU A 307 -19.24 -15.44 -8.47
N VAL A 308 -19.52 -14.23 -7.98
CA VAL A 308 -20.88 -13.74 -7.79
C VAL A 308 -21.14 -12.67 -8.85
N PRO A 309 -22.28 -12.68 -9.57
CA PRO A 309 -22.66 -11.58 -10.45
C PRO A 309 -22.60 -10.24 -9.71
N ALA A 310 -22.03 -9.21 -10.32
CA ALA A 310 -21.83 -7.92 -9.65
C ALA A 310 -23.15 -7.17 -9.30
N THR A 311 -24.29 -7.63 -9.84
CA THR A 311 -25.63 -7.12 -9.55
C THR A 311 -26.24 -7.70 -8.29
N ASP A 312 -25.66 -8.76 -7.73
CA ASP A 312 -26.23 -9.48 -6.59
C ASP A 312 -25.78 -8.82 -5.27
N GLU A 313 -26.66 -8.80 -4.28
CA GLU A 313 -26.42 -8.14 -2.99
C GLU A 313 -25.83 -9.06 -1.91
N THR A 314 -25.83 -10.38 -2.15
CA THR A 314 -25.36 -11.42 -1.22
C THR A 314 -24.72 -12.60 -1.94
#